data_AF-A0A1B6ML40-F1
#
_entry.id   AF-A0A1B6ML40-F1
#
_cell.length_a   1.000
_cell.length_b   1.000
_cell.length_c   1.000
_cell.angle_alpha   90.00
_cell.angle_beta   90.00
_cell.angle_gamma   90.00
#
_symmetry.space_group_name_H-M   'P 1'
#
loop_
_entity.id
_entity.type
_entity.pdbx_description
1 polymer ?
#
loop_
_entity_poly.entity_id
_entity_poly.type
_entity_poly.pdbx_seq_one_letter_code
_entity_poly.pdbx_strand_id
1 'polypeptide(L)'
;MANVNLIYSTQVKDNDPRQHPVLIIGQLKNLNRIKFDDIKCKLGGRVSEEDFKFAVKRCSGSQNDPVNLYLNQATLAALPDQASRHNAPSRPHALTKLVKSETFDVD
;
A
#
# COMPACT_ATOMS: atom_id res chain seq x y z
N MET A 1 -21.76 -8.82 -13.21
CA MET A 1 -20.55 -9.15 -12.42
C MET A 1 -19.36 -9.06 -13.37
N ALA A 2 -18.40 -8.18 -13.08
CA ALA A 2 -17.16 -8.14 -13.86
C ALA A 2 -16.40 -9.46 -13.64
N ASN A 3 -15.88 -10.07 -14.72
CA ASN A 3 -14.98 -11.21 -14.61
C ASN A 3 -13.62 -10.71 -14.11
N VAL A 4 -13.38 -10.79 -12.80
CA VAL A 4 -12.12 -10.36 -12.17
C VAL A 4 -11.23 -11.57 -11.93
N ASN A 5 -9.99 -11.51 -12.42
CA ASN A 5 -8.97 -12.52 -12.16
C ASN A 5 -8.10 -12.09 -10.95
N LEU A 6 -8.13 -12.86 -9.87
CA LEU A 6 -7.32 -12.62 -8.67
C LEU A 6 -6.05 -13.47 -8.73
N ILE A 7 -4.89 -12.80 -8.74
CA ILE A 7 -3.58 -13.45 -8.82
C ILE A 7 -2.81 -13.21 -7.51
N TYR A 8 -2.49 -14.28 -6.80
CA TYR A 8 -1.62 -14.24 -5.63
C TYR A 8 -0.17 -14.52 -6.06
N SER A 9 0.76 -13.67 -5.64
CA SER A 9 2.18 -13.78 -5.98
C SER A 9 3.05 -13.41 -4.80
N THR A 10 4.12 -14.18 -4.58
CA THR A 10 5.19 -13.83 -3.62
C THR A 10 6.25 -12.93 -4.25
N GLN A 11 6.25 -12.81 -5.59
CA GLN A 11 7.18 -11.98 -6.35
C GLN A 11 6.52 -10.68 -6.78
N VAL A 12 7.33 -9.63 -6.81
CA VAL A 12 6.96 -8.32 -7.32
C VAL A 12 7.20 -8.30 -8.84
N LYS A 13 6.18 -7.91 -9.61
CA LYS A 13 6.26 -7.76 -11.07
C LYS A 13 6.31 -6.29 -11.46
N ASP A 14 6.98 -5.97 -12.56
CA ASP A 14 6.97 -4.63 -13.16
C ASP A 14 5.55 -4.10 -13.35
N ASN A 15 5.38 -2.79 -13.10
CA ASN A 15 4.12 -2.09 -13.18
C ASN A 15 4.34 -0.58 -13.36
N ASP A 16 3.46 0.09 -14.10
CA ASP A 16 3.38 1.55 -14.15
C ASP A 16 2.11 2.00 -13.39
N PRO A 17 2.23 2.76 -12.29
CA PRO A 17 1.08 3.27 -11.53
C PRO A 17 0.06 4.03 -12.38
N ARG A 18 0.49 4.65 -13.49
CA ARG A 18 -0.41 5.38 -14.39
C ARG A 18 -1.42 4.47 -15.09
N GLN A 19 -1.01 3.25 -15.41
CA GLN A 19 -1.86 2.27 -16.11
C GLN A 19 -2.57 1.34 -15.12
N HIS A 20 -1.86 0.96 -14.06
CA HIS A 20 -2.34 0.02 -13.06
C HIS A 20 -2.03 0.59 -11.68
N PRO A 21 -3.03 1.20 -11.01
CA PRO A 21 -2.84 1.79 -9.69
C PRO A 21 -2.24 0.81 -8.68
N VAL A 22 -1.38 1.31 -7.81
CA VAL A 22 -0.64 0.52 -6.82
C VAL A 22 -1.02 0.95 -5.42
N LEU A 23 -1.51 -0.01 -4.63
CA LEU A 23 -1.80 0.18 -3.21
C LEU A 23 -0.88 -0.73 -2.39
N ILE A 24 0.02 -0.13 -1.61
CA ILE A 24 0.96 -0.84 -0.73
C ILE A 24 0.40 -0.80 0.69
N ILE A 25 0.00 -1.95 1.21
CA ILE A 25 -0.57 -2.07 2.57
C ILE A 25 0.32 -2.96 3.43
N GLY A 26 0.62 -2.52 4.65
CA GLY A 26 1.38 -3.35 5.59
C GLY A 26 1.34 -2.87 7.02
N GLN A 27 1.78 -3.71 7.94
CA GLN A 27 2.06 -3.27 9.31
C GLN A 27 3.30 -2.37 9.29
N LEU A 28 3.32 -1.31 10.10
CA LEU A 28 4.40 -0.32 10.10
C LEU A 28 5.80 -0.94 10.26
N LYS A 29 5.95 -1.95 11.13
CA LYS A 29 7.21 -2.70 11.29
C LYS A 29 7.69 -3.40 10.01
N ASN A 30 6.76 -3.83 9.15
CA ASN A 30 7.08 -4.48 7.88
C ASN A 30 7.37 -3.42 6.82
N LEU A 31 6.58 -2.34 6.77
CA LEU A 31 6.79 -1.23 5.84
C LEU A 31 8.18 -0.59 6.04
N ASN A 32 8.61 -0.40 7.28
CA ASN A 32 9.96 0.10 7.61
C ASN A 32 11.11 -0.83 7.19
N ARG A 33 10.83 -2.10 6.88
CA ARG A 33 11.85 -3.08 6.44
C ARG A 33 11.98 -3.17 4.93
N ILE A 34 11.03 -2.61 4.17
CA ILE A 34 11.03 -2.66 2.71
C ILE A 34 12.13 -1.73 2.19
N LYS A 35 13.01 -2.25 1.32
CA LYS A 35 13.95 -1.41 0.59
C LYS A 35 13.25 -0.88 -0.65
N PHE A 36 13.58 0.34 -1.06
CA PHE A 36 13.01 0.92 -2.28
C PHE A 36 13.32 0.05 -3.51
N ASP A 37 14.51 -0.55 -3.57
CA ASP A 37 14.90 -1.47 -4.65
C ASP A 37 13.97 -2.69 -4.79
N ASP A 38 13.33 -3.14 -3.71
CA ASP A 38 12.42 -4.29 -3.73
C ASP A 38 11.08 -3.96 -4.41
N ILE A 39 10.73 -2.66 -4.47
CA ILE A 39 9.41 -2.20 -4.94
C ILE A 39 9.47 -1.21 -6.10
N LYS A 40 10.64 -0.68 -6.46
CA LYS A 40 10.79 0.36 -7.50
C LYS A 40 10.19 -0.06 -8.84
N CYS A 41 10.22 -1.36 -9.15
CA CYS A 41 9.60 -1.97 -10.32
C CYS A 41 8.08 -1.76 -10.37
N LYS A 42 7.40 -1.64 -9.21
CA LYS A 42 5.97 -1.35 -9.15
C LYS A 42 5.62 0.10 -9.38
N LEU A 43 6.58 0.99 -9.13
CA LEU A 43 6.39 2.43 -9.13
C LEU A 43 6.74 3.06 -10.48
N GLY A 44 7.25 2.28 -11.45
CA GLY A 44 7.51 2.72 -12.82
C GLY A 44 8.42 3.94 -12.95
N GLY A 45 9.30 4.18 -11.96
CA GLY A 45 10.13 5.40 -11.88
C GLY A 45 9.36 6.70 -11.61
N ARG A 46 8.06 6.64 -11.30
CA ARG A 46 7.22 7.81 -11.01
C ARG A 46 7.38 8.36 -9.60
N VAL A 47 7.90 7.51 -8.70
CA VAL A 47 8.13 7.81 -7.29
C VAL A 47 9.62 7.65 -7.06
N SER A 48 10.27 8.66 -6.48
CA SER A 48 11.68 8.58 -6.12
C SER A 48 11.88 7.79 -4.83
N GLU A 49 13.12 7.35 -4.58
CA GLU A 49 13.47 6.72 -3.30
C GLU A 49 13.23 7.67 -2.12
N GLU A 50 13.47 8.97 -2.31
CA GLU A 50 13.28 10.00 -1.30
C GLU A 50 11.80 10.16 -0.94
N ASP A 51 10.92 10.23 -1.94
CA ASP A 51 9.46 10.29 -1.75
C ASP A 51 8.96 9.07 -0.99
N PHE A 52 9.43 7.87 -1.37
CA PHE A 52 9.06 6.64 -0.68
C PHE A 52 9.51 6.63 0.78
N LYS A 53 10.76 7.02 1.05
CA LYS A 53 11.29 7.14 2.43
C LYS A 53 10.49 8.15 3.25
N PHE A 54 10.13 9.29 2.67
CA PHE A 54 9.32 10.30 3.34
C PHE A 54 7.92 9.76 3.68
N ALA A 55 7.29 9.05 2.74
CA ALA A 55 5.98 8.47 2.95
C ALA A 55 5.97 7.40 4.05
N VAL A 56 6.96 6.49 4.06
CA VAL A 56 7.10 5.48 5.12
C VAL A 56 7.24 6.15 6.50
N LYS A 57 8.04 7.23 6.60
CA LYS A 57 8.14 8.02 7.83
C LYS A 57 6.82 8.68 8.20
N ARG A 58 6.08 9.25 7.24
CA ARG A 58 4.79 9.90 7.50
C ARG A 58 3.71 8.92 7.96
N CYS A 59 3.66 7.71 7.41
CA CYS A 59 2.76 6.64 7.87
C CYS A 59 2.99 6.21 9.33
N SER A 60 4.07 6.65 9.99
CA SER A 60 4.35 6.34 11.40
C SER A 60 3.72 7.34 12.39
N GLY A 61 3.07 8.40 11.90
CA GLY A 61 2.30 9.35 12.72
C GLY A 61 1.03 8.72 13.31
N SER A 62 0.59 9.22 14.47
CA SER A 62 -0.58 8.76 15.26
C SER A 62 -1.88 8.52 14.48
N GLN A 63 -2.01 9.11 13.29
CA GLN A 63 -3.07 8.86 12.34
C GLN A 63 -2.47 8.01 11.21
N ASN A 64 -2.80 6.71 11.17
CA ASN A 64 -2.37 5.75 10.14
C ASN A 64 -3.06 6.05 8.80
N ASP A 65 -2.96 7.30 8.35
CA ASP A 65 -3.59 7.76 7.13
C ASP A 65 -2.79 7.28 5.92
N PRO A 66 -3.47 6.89 4.84
CA PRO A 66 -2.83 6.62 3.56
C PRO A 66 -2.02 7.82 3.07
N VAL A 67 -0.84 7.55 2.54
CA VAL A 67 0.07 8.54 1.96
C VAL A 67 0.15 8.30 0.45
N ASN A 68 -0.29 9.29 -0.31
CA ASN A 68 -0.24 9.27 -1.75
C ASN A 68 1.17 9.60 -2.25
N LEU A 69 1.76 8.66 -2.98
CA LEU A 69 3.10 8.74 -3.56
C LEU A 69 3.08 9.31 -4.98
N TYR A 70 2.06 8.96 -5.75
CA TYR A 70 1.90 9.43 -7.13
C TYR A 70 0.41 9.59 -7.43
N LEU A 71 -0.09 10.82 -7.27
CA LEU A 71 -1.52 11.11 -7.35
C LEU A 71 -2.31 10.10 -6.47
N ASN A 72 -3.53 9.74 -6.86
CA ASN A 72 -4.28 8.63 -6.25
C ASN A 72 -3.99 7.29 -6.96
N GLN A 73 -2.83 7.17 -7.61
CA GLN A 73 -2.45 6.02 -8.43
C GLN A 73 -1.29 5.21 -7.83
N ALA A 74 -0.54 5.77 -6.89
CA ALA A 74 0.33 5.00 -6.01
C ALA A 74 0.13 5.49 -4.57
N THR A 75 -0.29 4.59 -3.68
CA THR A 75 -0.64 4.92 -2.30
C THR A 75 -0.01 3.92 -1.33
N LEU A 76 0.52 4.43 -0.23
CA LEU A 76 1.08 3.65 0.88
C LEU A 76 0.16 3.77 2.09
N ALA A 77 -0.27 2.64 2.67
CA ALA A 77 -1.14 2.65 3.84
C ALA A 77 -0.66 1.69 4.93
N ALA A 78 -0.68 2.15 6.18
CA ALA A 78 -0.31 1.36 7.34
C ALA A 78 -1.53 0.69 7.99
N LEU A 79 -1.38 -0.57 8.39
CA LEU A 79 -2.38 -1.24 9.23
C LEU A 79 -2.28 -0.74 10.67
N PRO A 80 -3.41 -0.47 11.37
CA PRO A 80 -3.44 0.10 12.71
C PRO A 80 -2.60 -0.69 13.71
N ASP A 81 -1.71 -0.06 14.48
CA ASP A 81 -0.77 -0.81 15.32
C ASP A 81 -1.42 -1.53 16.51
N GLN A 82 -2.50 -0.95 17.05
CA GLN A 82 -3.21 -1.57 18.16
C GLN A 82 -4.33 -2.49 17.65
N ALA A 83 -4.35 -3.71 18.19
CA ALA A 83 -5.45 -4.65 18.05
C ALA A 83 -6.01 -4.97 19.43
N SER A 84 -7.33 -4.89 19.58
CA SER A 84 -8.01 -5.44 20.76
C SER A 84 -7.74 -6.95 20.88
N ARG A 85 -7.81 -7.49 22.10
CA ARG A 85 -7.64 -8.93 22.36
C ARG A 85 -8.64 -9.82 21.60
N HIS A 86 -9.76 -9.23 21.16
CA HIS A 86 -10.78 -9.91 20.36
C HIS A 86 -10.56 -9.80 18.85
N ASN A 87 -9.60 -8.98 18.39
CA ASN A 87 -9.31 -8.81 16.98
C ASN A 87 -8.21 -9.76 16.52
N ALA A 88 -8.33 -10.25 15.28
CA ALA A 88 -7.26 -11.03 14.67
C ALA A 88 -5.98 -10.19 14.51
N PRO A 89 -4.78 -10.73 14.82
CA PRO A 89 -3.52 -10.00 14.76
C PRO A 89 -3.12 -9.59 13.34
N SER A 90 -3.70 -10.22 12.32
CA SER A 90 -3.56 -9.87 10.91
C SER A 90 -4.35 -8.62 10.49
N ARG A 91 -5.24 -8.12 11.35
CA ARG A 91 -6.05 -6.91 11.13
C ARG A 91 -6.86 -6.95 9.81
N PRO A 92 -7.55 -8.06 9.49
CA PRO A 92 -8.19 -8.25 8.18
C PRO A 92 -9.28 -7.23 7.89
N HIS A 93 -10.01 -6.79 8.91
CA HIS A 93 -11.01 -5.71 8.77
C HIS A 93 -10.39 -4.40 8.28
N ALA A 94 -9.22 -4.03 8.80
CA ALA A 94 -8.52 -2.81 8.38
C ALA A 94 -8.01 -2.94 6.93
N LEU A 95 -7.51 -4.12 6.55
CA LEU A 95 -7.10 -4.40 5.18
C LEU A 95 -8.26 -4.19 4.20
N THR A 96 -9.41 -4.82 4.46
CA THR A 96 -10.60 -4.67 3.60
C THR A 96 -11.08 -3.23 3.54
N LYS A 97 -11.06 -2.51 4.67
CA LYS A 97 -11.44 -1.09 4.72
C LYS A 97 -10.53 -0.24 3.84
N LEU A 98 -9.21 -0.42 3.93
CA LEU A 98 -8.23 0.33 3.15
C LEU A 98 -8.34 0.03 1.65
N VAL A 99 -8.49 -1.25 1.27
CA VAL A 99 -8.71 -1.60 -0.15
C VAL A 99 -9.96 -0.91 -0.69
N LYS A 100 -11.04 -0.88 0.09
CA LYS A 100 -12.27 -0.21 -0.33
C LYS A 100 -12.16 1.32 -0.39
N SER A 101 -11.38 1.95 0.48
CA SER A 101 -11.27 3.42 0.53
C SER A 101 -10.27 3.98 -0.48
N GLU A 102 -9.18 3.26 -0.73
CA GLU A 102 -8.06 3.74 -1.57
C GLU A 102 -8.11 3.22 -3.01
N THR A 103 -9.05 2.32 -3.33
CA THR A 103 -9.31 1.94 -4.72
C THR A 103 -10.34 2.91 -5.29
N PHE A 104 -9.91 3.75 -6.23
CA PHE A 104 -10.80 4.59 -7.01
C PHE A 104 -11.32 3.79 -8.21
N ASP A 105 -12.59 3.99 -8.56
CA ASP A 105 -13.16 3.42 -9.79
C ASP A 105 -12.35 4.00 -10.97
N VAL A 106 -11.73 3.11 -11.74
CA VAL A 106 -11.13 3.46 -13.02
C VAL A 106 -12.25 3.19 -14.04
N ASP A 107 -12.99 4.24 -14.39
CA ASP A 107 -13.95 4.21 -15.51
C ASP A 107 -13.28 3.74 -16.82
#